data_AF-A0A2V8KNG9-F1
#
_entry.id   AF-A0A2V8KNG9-F1
#
_cell.length_a   1.000
_cell.length_b   1.000
_cell.length_c   1.000
_cell.angle_alpha   90.00
_cell.angle_beta   90.00
_cell.angle_gamma   90.00
#
_symmetry.space_group_name_H-M   'P 1'
#
loop_
_entity.id
_entity.type
_entity.pdbx_description
1 polymer ?
#
loop_
_entity_poly.entity_id
_entity_poly.type
_entity_poly.pdbx_seq_one_letter_code
_entity_poly.pdbx_strand_id
1 'polypeptide(L)' 'HGPPEVIAAIGRGESVDPAAYYFRTTPRFVTAHPAYAFLNRIVAVATGDRRPEGPIYTVHEVL' A
#
# COMPACT_ATOMS: atom_id res chain seq x y z
N HIS A 1 4.31 -10.49 3.06
CA HIS A 1 4.80 -11.56 3.96
C HIS A 1 3.90 -11.64 5.18
N GLY A 2 3.80 -12.78 5.84
CA GLY A 2 2.95 -12.95 7.02
C GLY A 2 2.86 -14.41 7.40
N PRO A 3 2.18 -14.73 8.51
CA PRO A 3 1.92 -16.11 8.89
C PRO A 3 1.25 -16.90 7.75
N PRO A 4 1.63 -18.16 7.50
CA PRO A 4 1.11 -18.93 6.37
C PRO A 4 -0.42 -19.00 6.31
N GLU A 5 -1.08 -19.15 7.46
CA GLU A 5 -2.53 -19.20 7.60
C GLU A 5 -3.20 -17.88 7.19
N VAL A 6 -2.58 -16.75 7.52
CA VAL A 6 -3.04 -15.40 7.12
C VAL A 6 -2.92 -15.24 5.61
N ILE A 7 -1.79 -15.64 5.02
CA ILE A 7 -1.59 -15.56 3.57
C ILE A 7 -2.56 -16.48 2.82
N ALA A 8 -2.83 -17.67 3.36
CA ALA A 8 -3.81 -18.59 2.80
C ALA A 8 -5.24 -18.02 2.86
N ALA A 9 -5.63 -17.38 3.97
CA ALA A 9 -6.92 -16.70 4.10
C ALA A 9 -7.10 -15.58 3.06
N ILE A 10 -6.08 -14.73 2.88
CA ILE A 10 -6.07 -13.71 1.82
C ILE A 10 -6.18 -14.36 0.44
N GLY A 11 -5.49 -15.48 0.20
CA GLY A 11 -5.56 -16.23 -1.06
C GLY A 11 -6.94 -16.81 -1.37
N ARG A 12 -7.75 -17.09 -0.33
CA ARG A 12 -9.16 -17.49 -0.46
C ARG A 12 -10.11 -16.30 -0.62
N GLY A 13 -9.61 -15.07 -0.56
CA GLY A 13 -10.40 -13.84 -0.62
C GLY A 13 -11.10 -13.49 0.70
N GLU A 14 -10.66 -14.05 1.82
CA GLU A 14 -11.19 -13.68 3.14
C GLU A 14 -10.73 -12.28 3.54
N SER A 15 -11.57 -11.57 4.29
CA SER A 15 -11.16 -10.29 4.90
C SER A 15 -10.25 -10.58 6.08
N VAL A 16 -9.02 -10.04 6.02
CA VAL A 16 -8.01 -10.19 7.07
C VAL A 16 -7.51 -8.82 7.48
N ASP A 17 -7.33 -8.60 8.78
CA ASP A 17 -6.75 -7.37 9.32
C ASP A 17 -5.37 -7.09 8.66
N PRO A 18 -5.19 -5.93 8.00
CA PRO A 18 -3.91 -5.52 7.42
C PRO A 18 -2.73 -5.45 8.39
N ALA A 19 -2.99 -5.38 9.71
CA ALA A 19 -1.94 -5.47 10.73
C ALA A 19 -1.34 -6.89 10.86
N ALA A 20 -2.06 -7.92 10.42
CA ALA A 20 -1.64 -9.32 10.53
C ALA A 20 -0.61 -9.74 9.47
N TYR A 21 -0.31 -8.88 8.49
CA TYR A 21 0.67 -9.18 7.44
C TYR A 21 1.44 -7.94 6.99
N TYR A 22 2.67 -8.18 6.54
CA TYR A 22 3.50 -7.15 5.93
C TYR A 22 3.13 -6.96 4.47
N PHE A 23 2.52 -5.82 4.18
CA PHE A 23 2.32 -5.31 2.84
C PHE A 23 2.60 -3.81 2.81
N ARG A 24 3.79 -3.45 2.33
CA ARG A 24 4.29 -2.07 2.28
C ARG A 24 4.93 -1.81 0.92
N THR A 25 4.91 -0.56 0.47
CA THR A 25 5.55 -0.14 -0.79
C THR A 25 6.06 1.29 -0.68
N THR A 26 6.88 1.70 -1.65
CA THR A 26 7.42 3.07 -1.79
C THR A 26 6.92 3.67 -3.11
N PRO A 27 5.76 4.34 -3.11
CA PRO A 27 5.22 4.95 -4.33
C PRO A 27 6.17 6.03 -4.88
N ARG A 28 6.28 6.07 -6.20
CA ARG A 28 7.00 7.14 -6.91
C ARG A 28 6.03 7.83 -7.86
N PHE A 29 6.02 9.16 -7.79
CA PHE A 29 5.15 9.99 -8.61
C PHE A 29 5.97 10.73 -9.67
N VAL A 30 5.35 10.96 -10.82
CA VAL A 30 5.85 11.83 -11.88
C VAL A 30 4.66 12.57 -12.46
N THR A 31 4.72 13.91 -12.47
CA THR A 31 3.66 14.75 -13.01
C THR A 31 4.22 16.07 -13.53
N ALA A 32 3.60 16.60 -14.60
CA ALA A 32 3.90 17.93 -15.12
C ALA A 32 2.91 19.00 -14.59
N HIS A 33 1.85 18.61 -13.89
CA HIS A 33 0.81 19.55 -13.46
C HIS A 33 1.32 20.41 -12.27
N PRO A 34 1.31 21.75 -12.36
CA PRO A 34 1.94 22.62 -11.37
C PRO A 34 1.42 22.41 -9.94
N ALA A 35 0.11 22.18 -9.77
CA ALA A 35 -0.49 21.95 -8.44
C ALA A 35 0.06 20.70 -7.71
N TYR A 36 0.64 19.75 -8.45
CA TYR A 36 1.15 18.49 -7.90
C TYR A 36 2.67 18.38 -8.05
N ALA A 37 3.37 19.47 -8.38
CA ALA A 37 4.82 19.47 -8.60
C ALA A 37 5.62 19.00 -7.37
N PHE A 38 5.06 19.14 -6.16
CA PHE A 38 5.68 18.63 -4.93
C PHE A 38 5.85 17.10 -4.96
N LEU A 39 4.90 16.35 -5.54
CA LEU A 39 4.94 14.88 -5.60
C LEU A 39 6.18 14.34 -6.31
N ASN A 40 6.76 15.10 -7.24
CA ASN A 40 7.98 14.71 -7.95
C ASN A 40 9.23 14.69 -7.06
N ARG A 41 9.16 15.30 -5.87
CA ARG A 41 10.33 15.57 -5.00
C ARG A 41 10.23 14.92 -3.62
N ILE A 42 9.07 14.37 -3.25
CA ILE A 42 8.89 13.71 -1.95
C ILE A 42 9.38 12.27 -1.96
N VAL A 43 9.75 11.77 -0.79
CA VAL A 43 9.83 10.33 -0.53
C VAL A 43 8.50 9.91 0.10
N ALA A 44 7.87 8.89 -0.47
CA ALA A 44 6.61 8.36 0.03
C ALA A 44 6.73 6.88 0.41
N VAL A 45 6.02 6.50 1.46
CA VAL A 45 5.82 5.12 1.90
C VAL A 45 4.32 4.84 2.00
N ALA A 46 3.92 3.59 1.84
CA ALA A 46 2.51 3.21 1.94
C ALA A 46 2.28 1.89 2.65
N THR A 47 1.15 1.80 3.36
CA THR A 47 0.60 0.55 3.88
C THR A 47 -0.44 0.00 2.92
N GLY A 48 -0.42 -1.31 2.68
CA GLY A 48 -1.37 -1.99 1.83
C GLY A 48 -2.36 -2.85 2.62
N ASP A 49 -3.61 -2.82 2.16
CA ASP A 49 -4.70 -3.72 2.55
C ASP A 49 -5.10 -4.53 1.31
N ARG A 50 -4.97 -5.87 1.39
CA ARG A 50 -5.35 -6.79 0.33
C ARG A 50 -6.81 -7.19 0.47
N ARG A 51 -7.61 -6.80 -0.52
CA ARG A 51 -9.01 -7.20 -0.65
C ARG A 51 -9.25 -7.93 -1.97
N PRO A 52 -10.30 -8.75 -2.06
CA PRO A 52 -10.69 -9.41 -3.31
C PRO A 52 -10.93 -8.43 -4.47
N GLU A 53 -11.46 -7.24 -4.18
CA GLU A 53 -11.79 -6.22 -5.18
C GLU A 53 -10.56 -5.47 -5.68
N GLY A 54 -9.46 -5.53 -4.93
CA GLY A 54 -8.21 -4.85 -5.25
C GLY A 54 -7.51 -4.31 -4.00
N PRO A 55 -6.19 -4.09 -4.07
CA PRO A 55 -5.45 -3.56 -2.94
C PRO A 55 -5.78 -2.10 -2.70
N ILE A 56 -5.94 -1.73 -1.44
CA ILE A 56 -6.03 -0.34 -1.00
C ILE A 56 -4.68 0.06 -0.42
N TYR A 57 -4.19 1.25 -0.79
CA TYR A 57 -2.95 1.82 -0.26
C TYR A 57 -3.23 3.11 0.47
N THR A 58 -2.76 3.21 1.72
CA THR A 58 -2.67 4.46 2.46
C THR A 58 -1.26 4.99 2.29
N VAL A 59 -1.13 6.17 1.67
CA VAL A 59 0.18 6.77 1.29
C VAL A 59 0.53 7.89 2.27
N HIS A 60 1.80 7.91 2.69
CA HIS A 60 2.36 8.90 3.60
C HIS A 60 3.63 9.51 3.00
N GLU A 61 3.78 10.83 3.14
CA GLU A 61 5.04 11.53 2.90
C GLU A 61 6.01 11.33 4.08
N VAL A 62 7.30 11.22 3.78
CA VAL A 62 8.37 11.21 4.78
C VAL A 62 8.87 12.65 4.97
N LEU A 63 8.82 13.15 6.21
CA LEU A 63 9.23 14.51 6.60
C LEU A 63 10.54 14.51 7.39
#